data_AF-A0A952GWU5-F1
#
_entry.id   AF-A0A952GWU5-F1
#
_cell.length_a   1.000
_cell.length_b   1.000
_cell.length_c   1.000
_cell.angle_alpha   90.00
_cell.angle_beta   90.00
_cell.angle_gamma   90.00
#
_symmetry.space_group_name_H-M   'P 1'
#
loop_
_entity.id
_entity.type
_entity.pdbx_description
1 polymer ?
#
loop_
_entity_poly.entity_id
_entity_poly.type
_entity_poly.pdbx_seq_one_letter_code
_entity_poly.pdbx_strand_id
1 'polypeptide(L)'
;MSFGRSIIPEPLARQPWGVLLPLTALALFGATVLYSAAGGSLRPWAAMHFLRFLAFLAMAMMLARVRRDRFKQVAYPLYGGLMVLLVLVEAIGRIGGGSQRWLNLGFITLQPSELMKPAIVLVLARFYDALPPAVTGSWRALVPALALMALPAALVIIQPDLGTALAICFGAIVVIFLAGIPLRWFIGAGLAAGIAAPIAFFALLH
;
A
#
# COMPACT_ATOMS: atom_id res chain seq x y z
N MET A 1 44.66 -9.57 -11.10
CA MET A 1 44.52 -10.70 -12.04
C MET A 1 43.03 -10.87 -12.37
N SER A 2 42.71 -10.77 -13.66
CA SER A 2 41.42 -10.98 -14.33
C SER A 2 40.16 -10.34 -13.72
N PHE A 3 39.90 -9.09 -14.11
CA PHE A 3 38.53 -8.58 -14.19
C PHE A 3 37.80 -9.41 -15.25
N GLY A 4 37.09 -10.45 -14.81
CA GLY A 4 36.09 -11.11 -15.63
C GLY A 4 35.07 -10.06 -16.03
N ARG A 5 35.11 -9.60 -17.29
CA ARG A 5 34.06 -8.77 -17.88
C ARG A 5 32.74 -9.47 -17.61
N SER A 6 31.90 -8.90 -16.74
CA SER A 6 30.55 -9.40 -16.58
C SER A 6 29.89 -9.35 -17.96
N ILE A 7 29.54 -10.50 -18.50
CA ILE A 7 28.87 -10.65 -19.81
C ILE A 7 27.56 -9.83 -19.84
N ILE A 8 27.04 -9.50 -18.66
CA ILE A 8 25.81 -8.77 -18.43
C ILE A 8 26.11 -7.26 -18.34
N PRO A 9 25.42 -6.41 -19.13
CA PRO A 9 25.50 -4.95 -19.00
C PRO A 9 25.22 -4.48 -17.58
N GLU A 10 26.00 -3.52 -17.05
CA GLU A 10 25.83 -3.00 -15.68
C GLU A 10 24.38 -2.60 -15.30
N PRO A 11 23.58 -1.98 -16.19
CA PRO A 11 22.19 -1.64 -15.87
C PRO A 11 21.28 -2.85 -15.62
N LEU A 12 21.58 -3.99 -16.25
CA LEU A 12 20.90 -5.26 -16.02
C LEU A 12 21.40 -5.91 -14.73
N ALA A 13 22.70 -5.91 -14.47
CA ALA A 13 23.28 -6.54 -13.29
C ALA A 13 22.79 -5.90 -11.97
N ARG A 14 22.48 -4.59 -11.98
CA ARG A 14 22.02 -3.84 -10.79
C ARG A 14 20.55 -4.06 -10.41
N GLN A 15 19.77 -4.77 -11.23
CA GLN A 15 18.36 -5.02 -10.93
C GLN A 15 18.18 -6.03 -9.80
N PRO A 16 17.13 -5.92 -8.97
CA PRO A 16 16.87 -6.85 -7.88
C PRO A 16 16.30 -8.18 -8.42
N TRP A 17 17.14 -8.98 -9.09
CA TRP A 17 16.76 -10.25 -9.72
C TRP A 17 16.11 -11.24 -8.74
N GLY A 18 16.52 -11.21 -7.46
CA GLY A 18 15.92 -12.02 -6.40
C GLY A 18 14.43 -11.72 -6.14
N VAL A 19 13.94 -10.55 -6.54
CA VAL A 19 12.51 -10.19 -6.47
C VAL A 19 11.84 -10.37 -7.83
N LEU A 20 12.51 -9.95 -8.91
CA LEU A 20 11.93 -9.98 -10.26
C LEU A 20 11.66 -11.41 -10.75
N LEU A 21 12.53 -12.37 -10.45
CA LEU A 21 12.37 -13.75 -10.89
C LEU A 21 11.17 -14.44 -10.23
N PRO A 22 11.02 -14.47 -8.88
CA PRO A 22 9.83 -15.03 -8.25
C PRO A 22 8.54 -14.34 -8.67
N LEU A 23 8.57 -13.01 -8.82
CA LEU A 23 7.39 -12.22 -9.20
C LEU A 23 6.95 -12.52 -10.63
N THR A 24 7.89 -12.66 -11.56
CA THR A 24 7.60 -13.06 -12.94
C THR A 24 7.10 -14.50 -13.01
N ALA A 25 7.70 -15.42 -12.25
CA ALA A 25 7.26 -16.81 -12.18
C ALA A 25 5.81 -16.91 -11.64
N LEU A 26 5.49 -16.16 -10.58
CA LEU A 26 4.15 -16.12 -10.02
C LEU A 26 3.12 -15.56 -11.02
N ALA A 27 3.48 -14.50 -11.76
CA ALA A 27 2.60 -13.92 -12.77
C ALA A 27 2.36 -14.85 -13.96
N LEU A 28 3.39 -15.56 -14.42
CA LEU A 28 3.26 -16.57 -15.48
C LEU A 28 2.39 -17.74 -15.01
N PHE A 29 2.57 -18.20 -13.77
CA PHE A 29 1.72 -19.22 -13.17
C PHE A 29 0.26 -18.74 -13.04
N GLY A 30 0.02 -17.49 -12.66
CA GLY A 30 -1.31 -16.89 -12.65
C GLY A 30 -1.95 -16.87 -14.05
N ALA A 31 -1.17 -16.54 -15.08
CA ALA A 31 -1.62 -16.56 -16.46
C ALA A 31 -1.98 -17.97 -16.94
N THR A 32 -1.21 -19.01 -16.57
CA THR A 32 -1.53 -20.41 -16.94
C THR A 32 -2.80 -20.90 -16.25
N VAL A 33 -3.01 -20.53 -14.98
CA VAL A 33 -4.26 -20.82 -14.26
C VAL A 33 -5.47 -20.17 -14.94
N LEU A 34 -5.35 -18.90 -15.33
CA LEU A 34 -6.43 -18.18 -16.04
C LEU A 34 -6.71 -18.75 -17.44
N TYR A 35 -5.66 -19.18 -18.15
CA TYR A 35 -5.80 -19.85 -19.44
C TYR A 35 -6.55 -21.19 -19.31
N SER A 36 -6.22 -21.97 -18.27
CA SER A 36 -6.91 -23.22 -17.95
C SER A 36 -8.38 -22.97 -17.59
N ALA A 37 -8.66 -21.98 -16.74
CA ALA A 37 -10.01 -21.61 -16.34
C ALA A 37 -10.87 -21.11 -17.52
N ALA A 38 -10.23 -20.55 -18.56
CA ALA A 38 -10.89 -20.08 -19.77
C ALA A 38 -11.01 -21.17 -20.87
N GLY A 39 -10.79 -22.44 -20.53
CA GLY A 39 -10.95 -23.57 -21.46
C GLY A 39 -9.91 -23.59 -22.59
N GLY A 40 -8.71 -23.08 -22.34
CA GLY A 40 -7.66 -22.99 -23.36
C GLY A 40 -7.75 -21.75 -24.26
N SER A 41 -8.57 -20.77 -23.88
CA SER A 41 -8.61 -19.48 -24.57
C SER A 41 -7.77 -18.42 -23.85
N LEU A 42 -6.93 -17.69 -24.60
CA LEU A 42 -6.14 -16.58 -24.05
C LEU A 42 -7.00 -15.36 -23.70
N ARG A 43 -8.18 -15.26 -24.31
CA ARG A 43 -9.12 -14.16 -24.09
C ARG A 43 -10.36 -14.67 -23.36
N PRO A 44 -10.94 -13.87 -22.44
CA PRO A 44 -10.58 -12.47 -22.16
C PRO A 44 -9.53 -12.29 -21.04
N TRP A 45 -9.21 -13.34 -20.26
CA TRP A 45 -8.55 -13.19 -18.96
C TRP A 45 -7.02 -13.21 -19.01
N ALA A 46 -6.43 -14.28 -19.57
CA ALA A 46 -4.98 -14.50 -19.51
C ALA A 46 -4.19 -13.40 -20.25
N ALA A 47 -4.66 -12.99 -21.43
CA ALA A 47 -4.05 -11.91 -22.20
C ALA A 47 -4.09 -10.55 -21.46
N MET A 48 -5.22 -10.21 -20.84
CA MET A 48 -5.35 -8.98 -20.07
C MET A 48 -4.51 -9.02 -18.78
N HIS A 49 -4.41 -10.18 -18.13
CA HIS A 49 -3.54 -10.38 -16.97
C HIS A 49 -2.07 -10.14 -17.34
N PHE A 50 -1.60 -10.75 -18.43
CA PHE A 50 -0.22 -10.59 -18.90
C PHE A 50 0.08 -9.14 -19.33
N LEU A 51 -0.85 -8.48 -20.04
CA LEU A 51 -0.69 -7.09 -20.44
C LEU A 51 -0.62 -6.15 -19.22
N ARG A 52 -1.50 -6.34 -18.23
CA ARG A 52 -1.47 -5.58 -16.96
C ARG A 52 -0.15 -5.81 -16.24
N PHE A 53 0.29 -7.07 -16.14
CA PHE A 53 1.57 -7.40 -15.52
C PHE A 53 2.74 -6.65 -16.18
N LEU A 54 2.84 -6.67 -17.51
CA LEU A 54 3.89 -5.95 -18.25
C LEU A 54 3.80 -4.43 -18.03
N ALA A 55 2.60 -3.85 -18.03
CA ALA A 55 2.40 -2.44 -17.77
C ALA A 55 2.87 -2.04 -16.35
N PHE A 56 2.48 -2.80 -15.33
CA PHE A 56 2.90 -2.55 -13.95
C PHE A 56 4.39 -2.82 -13.72
N LEU A 57 4.98 -3.81 -14.40
CA LEU A 57 6.41 -4.07 -14.37
C LEU A 57 7.18 -2.91 -15.01
N ALA A 58 6.76 -2.42 -16.17
CA ALA A 58 7.36 -1.25 -16.81
C ALA A 58 7.28 -0.01 -15.91
N MET A 59 6.12 0.21 -15.27
CA MET A 59 5.93 1.29 -14.30
C MET A 59 6.86 1.14 -13.10
N ALA A 60 7.01 -0.06 -12.54
CA ALA A 60 7.94 -0.34 -11.44
C ALA A 60 9.40 -0.06 -11.83
N MET A 61 9.81 -0.44 -13.05
CA MET A 61 11.15 -0.18 -13.58
C MET A 61 11.41 1.33 -13.78
N MET A 62 10.38 2.09 -14.17
CA MET A 62 10.47 3.56 -14.24
C MET A 62 10.58 4.18 -12.83
N LEU A 63 9.74 3.74 -11.89
CA LEU A 63 9.76 4.19 -10.49
C LEU A 63 11.11 3.89 -9.81
N ALA A 64 11.74 2.75 -10.12
CA ALA A 64 13.06 2.38 -9.60
C ALA A 64 14.17 3.36 -10.01
N ARG A 65 13.98 4.12 -11.09
CA ARG A 65 14.94 5.16 -11.54
C ARG A 65 14.73 6.51 -10.84
N VAL A 66 13.62 6.67 -10.10
CA VAL A 66 13.31 7.92 -9.41
C VAL A 66 14.20 8.07 -8.17
N ARG A 67 14.81 9.24 -8.00
CA ARG A 67 15.65 9.56 -6.84
C ARG A 67 14.83 9.55 -5.55
N ARG A 68 15.44 9.03 -4.47
CA ARG A 68 14.85 8.99 -3.11
C ARG A 68 14.37 10.37 -2.63
N ASP A 69 15.09 11.44 -2.95
CA ASP A 69 14.71 12.81 -2.56
C ASP A 69 13.35 13.23 -3.12
N ARG A 70 13.00 12.75 -4.33
CA ARG A 70 11.71 13.05 -4.96
C ARG A 70 10.58 12.35 -4.22
N PHE A 71 10.78 11.10 -3.77
CA PHE A 71 9.81 10.41 -2.92
C PHE A 71 9.59 11.16 -1.61
N LYS A 72 10.65 11.69 -0.97
CA LYS A 72 10.54 12.50 0.26
C LYS A 72 9.73 13.78 0.04
N GLN A 73 9.92 14.46 -1.09
CA GLN A 73 9.19 15.69 -1.43
C GLN A 73 7.72 15.43 -1.77
N VAL A 74 7.43 14.31 -2.45
CA VAL A 74 6.07 13.97 -2.91
C VAL A 74 5.24 13.29 -1.83
N ALA A 75 5.84 12.75 -0.76
CA ALA A 75 5.13 11.98 0.27
C ALA A 75 3.92 12.72 0.88
N TYR A 76 4.09 13.96 1.37
CA TYR A 76 2.98 14.73 1.95
C TYR A 76 1.94 15.19 0.91
N PRO A 77 2.32 15.76 -0.26
CA PRO A 77 1.37 16.07 -1.32
C PRO A 77 0.57 14.85 -1.80
N LEU A 78 1.21 13.70 -1.96
CA LEU A 78 0.57 12.45 -2.37
C LEU A 78 -0.45 12.00 -1.32
N TYR A 79 -0.07 11.98 -0.05
CA TYR A 79 -0.97 11.63 1.05
C TYR A 79 -2.19 12.57 1.09
N GLY A 80 -1.97 13.89 1.03
CA GLY A 80 -3.04 14.88 1.04
C GLY A 80 -3.97 14.75 -0.18
N GLY A 81 -3.41 14.57 -1.37
CA GLY A 81 -4.19 14.35 -2.59
C GLY A 81 -5.05 13.09 -2.53
N LEU A 82 -4.51 12.00 -1.97
CA LEU A 82 -5.27 10.76 -1.80
C LEU A 82 -6.33 10.86 -0.68
N MET A 83 -6.09 11.65 0.38
CA MET A 83 -7.12 11.99 1.38
C MET A 83 -8.30 12.69 0.72
N VAL A 84 -8.03 13.73 -0.08
CA VAL A 84 -9.07 14.44 -0.83
C VAL A 84 -9.81 13.49 -1.76
N LEU A 85 -9.09 12.60 -2.45
CA LEU A 85 -9.71 11.64 -3.35
C LEU A 85 -10.59 10.60 -2.63
N LEU A 86 -10.18 10.12 -1.46
CA LEU A 86 -10.99 9.21 -0.64
C LEU A 86 -12.29 9.87 -0.17
N VAL A 87 -12.22 11.14 0.24
CA VAL A 87 -13.41 11.93 0.62
C VAL A 87 -14.31 12.16 -0.59
N LEU A 88 -13.73 12.49 -1.75
CA LEU A 88 -14.47 12.75 -2.97
C LEU A 88 -15.21 11.51 -3.46
N VAL A 89 -14.56 10.35 -3.47
CA VAL A 89 -15.19 9.09 -3.87
C VAL A 89 -16.35 8.73 -2.96
N GLU A 90 -16.22 8.93 -1.65
CA GLU A 90 -17.32 8.72 -0.71
C GLU A 90 -18.48 9.70 -0.95
N ALA A 91 -18.18 10.98 -1.20
CA ALA A 91 -19.19 12.00 -1.45
C ALA A 91 -19.98 11.74 -2.75
N ILE A 92 -19.30 11.35 -3.83
CA ILE A 92 -19.92 11.04 -5.12
C ILE A 92 -20.63 9.68 -5.07
N GLY A 93 -20.04 8.69 -4.40
CA GLY A 93 -20.58 7.33 -4.29
C GLY A 93 -21.96 7.28 -3.62
N ARG A 94 -22.20 8.11 -2.61
CA ARG A 94 -23.51 8.22 -1.94
C ARG A 94 -24.64 8.68 -2.85
N ILE A 95 -24.33 9.45 -3.90
CA ILE A 95 -25.33 9.98 -4.85
C ILE A 95 -25.80 8.89 -5.83
N GLY A 96 -24.98 7.86 -6.07
CA GLY A 96 -25.21 6.79 -7.05
C GLY A 96 -25.93 5.53 -6.55
N GLY A 97 -26.48 5.53 -5.33
CA GLY A 97 -27.29 4.42 -4.82
C GLY A 97 -26.52 3.17 -4.35
N GLY A 98 -25.21 3.26 -4.09
CA GLY A 98 -24.42 2.18 -3.52
C GLY A 98 -23.02 2.60 -3.07
N SER A 99 -22.36 1.78 -2.24
CA SER A 99 -20.97 1.97 -1.76
C SER A 99 -19.96 1.88 -2.92
N GLN A 100 -19.88 2.89 -3.77
CA GLN A 100 -18.91 2.94 -4.85
C GLN A 100 -17.51 3.21 -4.30
N ARG A 101 -16.66 2.17 -4.28
CA ARG A 101 -15.23 2.25 -3.88
C ARG A 101 -14.30 2.58 -5.04
N TRP A 102 -14.82 2.54 -6.26
CA TRP A 102 -14.04 2.58 -7.49
C TRP A 102 -14.37 3.86 -8.24
N LEU A 103 -13.35 4.64 -8.58
CA LEU A 103 -13.50 5.76 -9.50
C LEU A 103 -13.39 5.22 -10.92
N ASN A 104 -14.51 5.17 -11.63
CA ASN A 104 -14.51 4.80 -13.04
C ASN A 104 -14.14 6.02 -13.89
N LEU A 105 -12.92 6.04 -14.41
CA LEU A 105 -12.41 7.07 -15.32
C LEU A 105 -12.78 6.78 -16.79
N GLY A 106 -13.63 5.79 -17.05
CA GLY A 106 -14.07 5.34 -18.38
C GLY A 106 -13.14 4.30 -18.99
N PHE A 107 -11.83 4.48 -18.88
CA PHE A 107 -10.81 3.56 -19.42
C PHE A 107 -10.13 2.72 -18.32
N ILE A 108 -10.09 3.22 -17.08
CA ILE A 108 -9.61 2.50 -15.91
C ILE A 108 -10.54 2.72 -14.72
N THR A 109 -10.63 1.71 -13.87
CA THR A 109 -11.26 1.81 -12.56
C THR A 109 -10.16 1.95 -11.51
N LEU A 110 -10.04 3.12 -10.91
CA LEU A 110 -9.00 3.41 -9.91
C LEU A 110 -9.60 3.36 -8.51
N GLN A 111 -8.96 2.60 -7.62
CA GLN A 111 -9.34 2.53 -6.21
C GLN A 111 -8.38 3.39 -5.40
N PRO A 112 -8.81 4.56 -4.86
CA PRO A 112 -7.90 5.47 -4.15
C PRO A 112 -7.30 4.83 -2.89
N SER A 113 -8.04 3.95 -2.22
CA SER A 113 -7.60 3.25 -1.01
C SER A 113 -6.44 2.28 -1.28
N GLU A 114 -6.33 1.74 -2.49
CA GLU A 114 -5.19 0.91 -2.90
C GLU A 114 -3.90 1.74 -2.95
N LEU A 115 -3.98 2.98 -3.48
CA LEU A 115 -2.86 3.92 -3.54
C LEU A 115 -2.48 4.46 -2.16
N MET A 116 -3.44 4.51 -1.22
CA MET A 116 -3.18 4.94 0.15
C MET A 116 -2.24 3.99 0.89
N LYS A 117 -2.24 2.69 0.59
CA LYS A 117 -1.37 1.69 1.25
C LYS A 117 0.14 1.99 1.13
N PRO A 118 0.71 2.22 -0.08
CA PRO A 118 2.10 2.65 -0.17
C PRO A 118 2.29 4.12 0.27
N ALA A 119 1.28 4.99 0.11
CA ALA A 119 1.39 6.39 0.51
C ALA A 119 1.52 6.57 2.03
N ILE A 120 0.79 5.79 2.84
CA ILE A 120 0.92 5.85 4.31
C ILE A 120 2.32 5.42 4.76
N VAL A 121 2.90 4.40 4.11
CA VAL A 121 4.26 3.95 4.38
C VAL A 121 5.26 5.07 4.08
N LEU A 122 5.12 5.72 2.92
CA LEU A 122 5.98 6.83 2.51
C LEU A 122 5.86 8.05 3.43
N VAL A 123 4.64 8.44 3.82
CA VAL A 123 4.41 9.63 4.65
C VAL A 123 4.93 9.40 6.08
N LEU A 124 4.73 8.21 6.64
CA LEU A 124 5.25 7.86 7.96
C LEU A 124 6.76 7.73 7.95
N ALA A 125 7.33 7.11 6.91
CA ALA A 125 8.79 7.06 6.76
C ALA A 125 9.38 8.48 6.68
N ARG A 126 8.75 9.37 5.92
CA ARG A 126 9.18 10.77 5.83
C ARG A 126 9.00 11.53 7.15
N PHE A 127 7.90 11.29 7.85
CA PHE A 127 7.65 11.87 9.16
C PHE A 127 8.76 11.49 10.15
N TYR A 128 9.05 10.19 10.30
CA TYR A 128 10.10 9.73 11.21
C TYR A 128 11.53 10.12 10.78
N ASP A 129 11.80 10.19 9.48
CA ASP A 129 13.06 10.70 8.91
C ASP A 129 13.31 12.18 9.26
N ALA A 130 12.27 12.96 9.52
CA ALA A 130 12.37 14.37 9.89
C ALA A 130 12.47 14.60 11.42
N LEU A 131 12.21 13.58 12.25
CA LEU A 131 12.25 13.73 13.71
C LEU A 131 13.67 13.59 14.26
N PRO A 132 14.04 14.36 15.29
CA PRO A 132 15.26 14.13 16.04
C PRO A 132 15.23 12.74 16.71
N PRO A 133 16.33 11.96 16.70
CA PRO A 133 16.38 10.62 17.28
C PRO A 133 15.91 10.54 18.74
N ALA A 134 16.15 11.60 19.52
CA ALA A 134 15.74 11.69 20.92
C ALA A 134 14.21 11.69 21.13
N VAL A 135 13.42 12.12 20.13
CA VAL A 135 11.96 12.26 20.24
C VAL A 135 11.24 11.09 19.58
N THR A 136 11.89 10.37 18.66
CA THR A 136 11.31 9.28 17.85
C THR A 136 10.63 8.19 18.68
N GLY A 137 11.21 7.81 19.82
CA GLY A 137 10.64 6.79 20.72
C GLY A 137 9.57 7.30 21.71
N SER A 138 9.26 8.60 21.68
CA SER A 138 8.36 9.24 22.65
C SER A 138 6.91 9.28 22.18
N TRP A 139 5.98 9.41 23.12
CA TRP A 139 4.55 9.58 22.82
C TRP A 139 4.26 10.77 21.89
N ARG A 140 5.09 11.81 21.94
CA ARG A 140 5.02 13.00 21.07
C ARG A 140 5.23 12.68 19.59
N ALA A 141 5.96 11.61 19.27
CA ALA A 141 6.12 11.09 17.91
C ALA A 141 5.03 10.08 17.55
N LEU A 142 4.56 9.31 18.54
CA LEU A 142 3.52 8.30 18.35
C LEU A 142 2.15 8.93 18.03
N VAL A 143 1.74 9.98 18.73
CA VAL A 143 0.42 10.60 18.54
C VAL A 143 0.20 11.12 17.11
N PRO A 144 1.11 11.90 16.51
CA PRO A 144 0.95 12.33 15.12
C PRO A 144 0.99 11.16 14.12
N ALA A 145 1.83 10.14 14.36
CA ALA A 145 1.88 8.96 13.51
C ALA A 145 0.58 8.16 13.55
N LEU A 146 -0.02 8.00 14.73
CA LEU A 146 -1.34 7.40 14.89
C LEU A 146 -2.43 8.22 14.21
N ALA A 147 -2.36 9.56 14.27
CA ALA A 147 -3.31 10.41 13.55
C ALA A 147 -3.20 10.23 12.03
N LEU A 148 -1.96 10.22 11.49
CA LEU A 148 -1.70 9.98 10.06
C LEU A 148 -2.22 8.62 9.59
N MET A 149 -2.17 7.60 10.46
CA MET A 149 -2.72 6.27 10.19
C MET A 149 -4.25 6.22 10.33
N ALA A 150 -4.79 6.78 11.40
CA ALA A 150 -6.21 6.66 11.76
C ALA A 150 -7.12 7.42 10.78
N LEU A 151 -6.68 8.57 10.27
CA LEU A 151 -7.42 9.35 9.27
C LEU A 151 -7.81 8.53 8.02
N PRO A 152 -6.87 7.95 7.26
CA PRO A 152 -7.21 7.10 6.12
C PRO A 152 -7.99 5.86 6.51
N ALA A 153 -7.60 5.21 7.61
CA ALA A 153 -8.27 3.98 8.04
C ALA A 153 -9.76 4.25 8.35
N ALA A 154 -10.09 5.34 9.03
CA ALA A 154 -11.46 5.74 9.33
C ALA A 154 -12.26 6.03 8.05
N LEU A 155 -11.68 6.77 7.09
CA LEU A 155 -12.34 7.03 5.80
C LEU A 155 -12.62 5.74 5.02
N VAL A 156 -11.70 4.77 5.05
CA VAL A 156 -11.87 3.49 4.36
C VAL A 156 -12.86 2.56 5.09
N ILE A 157 -12.94 2.63 6.42
CA ILE A 157 -13.98 1.92 7.20
C ILE A 157 -15.36 2.45 6.85
N ILE A 158 -15.50 3.77 6.65
CA ILE A 158 -16.76 4.40 6.21
C ILE A 158 -17.16 3.90 4.81
N GLN A 159 -16.21 3.46 3.98
CA GLN A 159 -16.43 2.86 2.65
C GLN A 159 -16.75 1.34 2.71
N PRO A 160 -17.37 0.86 3.79
CA PRO A 160 -17.33 -0.51 4.32
C PRO A 160 -16.16 -1.45 3.90
N ASP A 161 -14.93 -0.95 3.74
CA ASP A 161 -13.79 -1.77 3.26
C ASP A 161 -12.80 -2.11 4.39
N LEU A 162 -13.22 -3.04 5.24
CA LEU A 162 -12.43 -3.44 6.41
C LEU A 162 -11.07 -4.04 6.02
N GLY A 163 -11.01 -4.84 4.95
CA GLY A 163 -9.77 -5.45 4.49
C GLY A 163 -8.71 -4.42 4.10
N THR A 164 -9.12 -3.37 3.38
CA THR A 164 -8.20 -2.30 3.00
C THR A 164 -7.80 -1.43 4.19
N ALA A 165 -8.73 -1.13 5.11
CA ALA A 165 -8.41 -0.40 6.32
C ALA A 165 -7.36 -1.14 7.18
N LEU A 166 -7.52 -2.45 7.35
CA LEU A 166 -6.56 -3.29 8.06
C LEU A 166 -5.19 -3.31 7.36
N ALA A 167 -5.16 -3.36 6.03
CA ALA A 167 -3.90 -3.32 5.28
C ALA A 167 -3.16 -1.97 5.44
N ILE A 168 -3.89 -0.85 5.46
CA ILE A 168 -3.34 0.50 5.74
C ILE A 168 -2.77 0.55 7.16
N CYS A 169 -3.55 0.12 8.16
CA CYS A 169 -3.12 0.06 9.55
C CYS A 169 -1.88 -0.82 9.73
N PHE A 170 -1.86 -2.01 9.10
CA PHE A 170 -0.73 -2.92 9.16
C PHE A 170 0.55 -2.29 8.59
N GLY A 171 0.47 -1.70 7.39
CA GLY A 171 1.61 -1.02 6.78
C GLY A 171 2.14 0.13 7.65
N ALA A 172 1.24 0.90 8.27
CA ALA A 172 1.60 1.97 9.19
C ALA A 172 2.28 1.45 10.46
N ILE A 173 1.70 0.45 11.12
CA ILE A 173 2.24 -0.18 12.34
C ILE A 173 3.65 -0.71 12.09
N VAL A 174 3.89 -1.36 10.94
CA VAL A 174 5.22 -1.85 10.57
C VAL A 174 6.24 -0.71 10.50
N VAL A 175 5.89 0.44 9.90
CA VAL A 175 6.79 1.60 9.84
C VAL A 175 7.03 2.21 11.21
N ILE A 176 5.98 2.35 12.03
CA ILE A 176 6.07 2.85 13.41
C ILE A 176 7.00 1.95 14.25
N PHE A 177 6.91 0.63 14.07
CA PHE A 177 7.78 -0.34 14.74
C PHE A 177 9.23 -0.20 14.27
N LEU A 178 9.46 -0.13 12.96
CA LEU A 178 10.80 0.05 12.37
C LEU A 178 11.45 1.39 12.73
N ALA A 179 10.65 2.41 13.04
CA ALA A 179 11.15 3.70 13.54
C ALA A 179 11.76 3.62 14.96
N GLY A 180 11.60 2.49 15.66
CA GLY A 180 12.20 2.27 16.99
C GLY A 180 11.28 2.62 18.16
N ILE A 181 9.96 2.69 17.94
CA ILE A 181 9.01 2.83 19.05
C ILE A 181 9.04 1.56 19.92
N PRO A 182 9.10 1.68 21.26
CA PRO A 182 9.31 0.52 22.10
C PRO A 182 8.11 -0.44 22.08
N LEU A 183 8.40 -1.74 22.02
CA LEU A 183 7.43 -2.84 21.85
C LEU A 183 6.27 -2.79 22.86
N ARG A 184 6.51 -2.29 24.07
CA ARG A 184 5.49 -2.12 25.12
C ARG A 184 4.24 -1.36 24.65
N TRP A 185 4.39 -0.38 23.76
CA TRP A 185 3.24 0.36 23.22
C TRP A 185 2.38 -0.50 22.30
N PHE A 186 3.00 -1.38 21.51
CA PHE A 186 2.28 -2.30 20.62
C PHE A 186 1.56 -3.39 21.41
N ILE A 187 2.22 -3.93 22.45
CA ILE A 187 1.59 -4.90 23.36
C ILE A 187 0.41 -4.25 24.07
N GLY A 188 0.59 -3.04 24.63
CA GLY A 188 -0.48 -2.29 25.28
C GLY A 188 -1.66 -2.02 24.33
N ALA A 189 -1.38 -1.57 23.11
CA ALA A 189 -2.41 -1.34 22.09
C ALA A 189 -3.12 -2.64 21.67
N GLY A 190 -2.38 -3.73 21.50
CA GLY A 190 -2.93 -5.04 21.16
C GLY A 190 -3.83 -5.60 22.25
N LEU A 191 -3.43 -5.49 23.52
CA LEU A 191 -4.26 -5.87 24.66
C LEU A 191 -5.53 -5.00 24.76
N ALA A 192 -5.39 -3.69 24.60
CA ALA A 192 -6.53 -2.78 24.59
C ALA A 192 -7.52 -3.10 23.47
N ALA A 193 -7.03 -3.37 22.25
CA ALA A 193 -7.86 -3.79 21.13
C ALA A 193 -8.52 -5.15 21.37
N GLY A 194 -7.80 -6.11 21.96
CA GLY A 194 -8.32 -7.43 22.32
C GLY A 194 -9.44 -7.39 23.36
N ILE A 195 -9.39 -6.42 24.30
CA ILE A 195 -10.47 -6.18 25.27
C ILE A 195 -11.62 -5.40 24.63
N ALA A 196 -11.32 -4.41 23.78
CA ALA A 196 -12.33 -3.56 23.16
C ALA A 196 -13.15 -4.31 22.10
N ALA A 197 -12.57 -5.26 21.36
CA ALA A 197 -13.25 -5.94 20.27
C ALA A 197 -14.48 -6.77 20.71
N PRO A 198 -14.41 -7.61 21.76
CA PRO A 198 -15.60 -8.27 22.32
C PRO A 198 -16.63 -7.28 22.84
N ILE A 199 -16.20 -6.24 23.56
CA ILE A 199 -17.11 -5.22 24.12
C ILE A 199 -17.85 -4.50 22.99
N ALA A 200 -17.14 -4.07 21.95
CA ALA A 200 -17.73 -3.44 20.78
C ALA A 200 -18.71 -4.39 20.07
N PHE A 201 -18.34 -5.66 19.89
CA PHE A 201 -19.21 -6.67 19.28
C PHE A 201 -20.51 -6.85 20.08
N PHE A 202 -20.43 -7.02 21.41
CA PHE A 202 -21.61 -7.23 22.25
C PHE A 202 -22.41 -5.95 22.53
N ALA A 203 -21.83 -4.76 22.39
CA ALA A 203 -22.52 -3.48 22.63
C ALA A 203 -23.09 -2.81 21.38
N LEU A 204 -22.54 -3.08 20.18
CA LEU A 204 -22.99 -2.49 18.91
C LEU A 204 -23.93 -3.38 18.09
N LEU A 205 -24.01 -4.69 18.40
CA LEU A 205 -24.89 -5.65 17.71
C LEU A 205 -26.15 -6.02 18.53
N HIS A 206 -26.41 -5.31 19.63
CA HIS A 206 -27.71 -5.26 20.31
C HIS A 206 -28.33 -3.87 20.09
#